data_AF-A0A355BBK4-F1
#
_entry.id   AF-A0A355BBK4-F1
#
_cell.length_a   1.000
_cell.length_b   1.000
_cell.length_c   1.000
_cell.angle_alpha   90.00
_cell.angle_beta   90.00
_cell.angle_gamma   90.00
#
_symmetry.space_group_name_H-M   'P 1'
#
loop_
_entity.id
_entity.type
_entity.pdbx_description
1 polymer ?
#
loop_
_entity_poly.entity_id
_entity_poly.type
_entity_poly.pdbx_seq_one_letter_code
_entity_poly.pdbx_strand_id
1 'polypeptide(L)'
;MIKKIIKLCNDINKLKSKNFEGIGLVIYSDIKELPVAPMNTEKTIYDLPITRYNDVLKTLIEISSSNSEFQDGFHLLSKKLELTHISQYFSTPIIEKLAVKNTFGSRYRTALYGSCIPNVLFTAVISKNYGLIIFEKGKEIYKEDLICSTQPK
;
A
#
# COMPACT_ATOMS: atom_id res chain seq x y z
N MET A 1 -8.03 10.69 -10.25
CA MET A 1 -7.08 9.67 -9.76
C MET A 1 -7.49 9.13 -8.39
N ILE A 2 -7.48 9.98 -7.36
CA ILE A 2 -7.74 9.59 -5.96
C ILE A 2 -9.00 8.73 -5.74
N LYS A 3 -10.13 9.05 -6.39
CA LYS A 3 -11.37 8.24 -6.31
C LYS A 3 -11.16 6.77 -6.69
N LYS A 4 -10.30 6.48 -7.67
CA LYS A 4 -9.99 5.11 -8.09
C LYS A 4 -9.11 4.39 -7.06
N ILE A 5 -8.18 5.11 -6.44
CA ILE A 5 -7.32 4.58 -5.36
C ILE A 5 -8.17 4.25 -4.13
N ILE A 6 -9.03 5.18 -3.70
CA ILE A 6 -9.98 4.95 -2.60
C ILE A 6 -10.84 3.72 -2.91
N LYS A 7 -11.40 3.61 -4.13
CA LYS A 7 -12.18 2.43 -4.52
C LYS A 7 -11.36 1.13 -4.41
N LEU A 8 -10.14 1.08 -4.96
CA LEU A 8 -9.28 -0.11 -4.88
C LEU A 8 -9.00 -0.49 -3.43
N CYS A 9 -8.60 0.48 -2.60
CA CYS A 9 -8.29 0.24 -1.21
C CYS A 9 -9.52 -0.21 -0.39
N ASN A 10 -10.70 0.33 -0.68
CA ASN A 10 -11.95 -0.09 -0.04
C ASN A 10 -12.35 -1.51 -0.46
N ASP A 11 -12.17 -1.85 -1.74
CA ASP A 11 -12.40 -3.21 -2.21
C ASP A 11 -11.42 -4.21 -1.55
N ILE A 12 -10.13 -3.85 -1.39
CA ILE A 12 -9.16 -4.65 -0.62
C ILE A 12 -9.63 -4.80 0.82
N ASN A 13 -9.99 -3.70 1.49
CA ASN A 13 -10.39 -3.72 2.89
C ASN A 13 -11.68 -4.54 3.14
N LYS A 14 -12.59 -4.58 2.15
CA LYS A 14 -13.83 -5.36 2.19
C LYS A 14 -13.60 -6.86 1.94
N LEU A 15 -12.68 -7.20 1.04
CA LEU A 15 -12.44 -8.57 0.59
C LEU A 15 -11.25 -9.25 1.28
N LYS A 16 -10.53 -8.54 2.16
CA LYS A 16 -9.38 -9.07 2.88
C LYS A 16 -9.73 -10.36 3.63
N SER A 17 -8.79 -11.30 3.63
CA SER A 17 -8.94 -12.56 4.34
C SER A 17 -8.76 -12.38 5.86
N LYS A 18 -9.11 -13.40 6.64
CA LYS A 18 -8.83 -13.44 8.09
C LYS A 18 -7.32 -13.36 8.41
N ASN A 19 -6.48 -13.74 7.46
CA ASN A 19 -5.02 -13.81 7.59
C ASN A 19 -4.34 -12.54 7.05
N PHE A 20 -5.08 -11.43 6.88
CA PHE A 20 -4.55 -10.20 6.33
C PHE A 20 -3.66 -9.46 7.35
N GLU A 21 -2.40 -9.21 6.99
CA GLU A 21 -1.40 -8.57 7.87
C GLU A 21 -1.22 -7.06 7.62
N GLY A 22 -1.88 -6.55 6.59
CA GLY A 22 -1.74 -5.18 6.13
C GLY A 22 -1.09 -5.10 4.77
N ILE A 23 -1.21 -3.94 4.13
CA ILE A 23 -0.65 -3.68 2.81
C ILE A 23 -0.10 -2.26 2.73
N GLY A 24 1.01 -2.09 2.02
CA GLY A 24 1.54 -0.79 1.63
C GLY A 24 1.51 -0.65 0.10
N LEU A 25 0.97 0.45 -0.39
CA LEU A 25 0.88 0.74 -1.82
C LEU A 25 1.60 2.06 -2.13
N VAL A 26 2.39 2.06 -3.20
CA VAL A 26 2.97 3.26 -3.79
C VAL A 26 2.38 3.44 -5.18
N ILE A 27 1.66 4.54 -5.39
CA ILE A 27 1.13 4.92 -6.70
C ILE A 27 2.07 5.98 -7.27
N TYR A 28 2.71 5.69 -8.39
CA TYR A 28 3.80 6.52 -8.91
C TYR A 28 3.55 7.00 -10.36
N SER A 29 4.23 8.09 -10.72
CA SER A 29 4.21 8.67 -12.08
C SER A 29 5.33 8.10 -12.96
N ASP A 30 6.53 7.96 -12.41
CA ASP A 30 7.72 7.36 -13.04
C ASP A 30 8.47 6.51 -12.01
N ILE A 31 8.94 5.33 -12.43
CA ILE A 31 9.71 4.40 -11.60
C ILE A 31 11.14 4.90 -11.39
N LYS A 32 11.64 5.73 -12.31
CA LYS A 32 12.98 6.30 -12.23
C LYS A 32 13.14 7.01 -10.88
N GLU A 33 14.23 6.68 -10.20
CA GLU A 33 14.64 7.27 -8.93
C GLU A 33 13.70 7.00 -7.74
N LEU A 34 12.71 6.10 -7.87
CA LEU A 34 12.04 5.60 -6.69
C LEU A 34 13.04 4.76 -5.86
N PRO A 35 13.21 5.05 -4.56
CA PRO A 35 14.15 4.34 -3.69
C PRO A 35 13.55 2.99 -3.26
N VAL A 36 13.40 2.09 -4.23
CA VAL A 36 12.82 0.76 -4.05
C VAL A 36 13.81 -0.34 -4.42
N ALA A 37 13.76 -1.44 -3.68
CA ALA A 37 14.51 -2.65 -3.98
C ALA A 37 13.64 -3.89 -3.70
N PRO A 38 13.71 -4.96 -4.53
CA PRO A 38 13.00 -6.20 -4.24
C PRO A 38 13.45 -6.81 -2.91
N MET A 39 12.49 -7.24 -2.08
CA MET A 39 12.78 -7.94 -0.82
C MET A 39 12.92 -9.45 -1.02
N ASN A 40 12.29 -9.99 -2.06
CA ASN A 40 12.40 -11.40 -2.44
C ASN A 40 13.44 -11.52 -3.55
N THR A 41 14.39 -12.43 -3.38
CA THR A 41 15.44 -12.72 -4.36
C THR A 41 14.97 -13.67 -5.46
N GLU A 42 13.90 -14.42 -5.21
CA GLU A 42 13.32 -15.33 -6.18
C GLU A 42 12.43 -14.59 -7.19
N LYS A 43 12.38 -15.11 -8.41
CA LYS A 43 11.50 -14.58 -9.44
C LYS A 43 10.06 -14.81 -8.99
N THR A 44 9.27 -13.74 -8.92
CA THR A 44 7.86 -13.84 -8.58
C THR A 44 7.11 -14.77 -9.52
N ILE A 45 6.13 -15.51 -8.97
CA ILE A 45 5.21 -16.36 -9.74
C ILE A 45 4.18 -15.55 -10.56
N TYR A 46 4.05 -14.25 -10.29
CA TYR A 46 3.11 -13.37 -10.97
C TYR A 46 3.71 -12.80 -12.25
N ASP A 47 2.94 -12.82 -13.34
CA ASP A 47 3.33 -12.13 -14.59
C ASP A 47 3.02 -10.63 -14.45
N LEU A 48 4.06 -9.86 -14.15
CA LEU A 48 3.97 -8.40 -13.95
C LEU A 48 4.32 -7.66 -15.26
N PRO A 49 3.57 -6.61 -15.64
CA PRO A 49 2.54 -5.96 -14.84
C PRO A 49 1.15 -6.61 -14.97
N ILE A 50 0.43 -6.73 -13.85
CA ILE A 50 -0.99 -7.12 -13.88
C ILE A 50 -1.84 -5.86 -14.14
N THR A 51 -2.64 -5.89 -15.20
CA THR A 51 -3.34 -4.69 -15.71
C THR A 51 -4.86 -4.71 -15.51
N ARG A 52 -5.46 -5.91 -15.38
CA ARG A 52 -6.90 -6.06 -15.17
C ARG A 52 -7.24 -5.80 -13.71
N TYR A 53 -8.21 -4.92 -13.47
CA TYR A 53 -8.59 -4.49 -12.11
C TYR A 53 -8.87 -5.65 -11.14
N ASN A 54 -9.68 -6.63 -11.57
CA ASN A 54 -10.02 -7.77 -10.72
C ASN A 54 -8.81 -8.64 -10.40
N ASP A 55 -7.87 -8.78 -11.34
CA ASP A 55 -6.66 -9.58 -11.17
C ASP A 55 -5.69 -8.82 -10.24
N VAL A 56 -5.53 -7.51 -10.39
CA VAL A 56 -4.78 -6.65 -9.45
C VAL A 56 -5.34 -6.77 -8.03
N LEU A 57 -6.65 -6.59 -7.88
CA LEU A 57 -7.33 -6.67 -6.59
C LEU A 57 -7.13 -8.05 -5.93
N LYS A 58 -7.34 -9.12 -6.69
CA LYS A 58 -7.14 -10.50 -6.22
C LYS A 58 -5.70 -10.72 -5.77
N THR A 59 -4.72 -10.36 -6.59
CA THR A 59 -3.30 -10.51 -6.26
C THR A 59 -2.91 -9.71 -5.02
N LEU A 60 -3.35 -8.45 -4.89
CA LEU A 60 -3.06 -7.62 -3.71
C LEU A 60 -3.62 -8.24 -2.42
N ILE A 61 -4.81 -8.85 -2.47
CA ILE A 61 -5.40 -9.55 -1.31
C ILE A 61 -4.58 -10.81 -0.97
N GLU A 62 -4.21 -11.61 -1.97
CA GLU A 62 -3.43 -12.84 -1.78
C GLU A 62 -2.06 -12.55 -1.16
N ILE A 63 -1.32 -11.60 -1.72
CA ILE A 63 0.03 -11.29 -1.26
C ILE A 63 0.03 -10.61 0.12
N SER A 64 -1.06 -9.98 0.55
CA SER A 64 -1.16 -9.36 1.88
C SER A 64 -1.47 -10.33 3.02
N SER A 65 -1.49 -11.63 2.74
CA SER A 65 -1.77 -12.67 3.75
C SER A 65 -0.51 -13.10 4.49
N SER A 66 -0.65 -13.45 5.78
CA SER A 66 0.38 -14.12 6.58
C SER A 66 1.00 -15.37 5.95
N ASN A 67 0.30 -15.98 5.00
CA ASN A 67 0.73 -17.19 4.29
C ASN A 67 1.51 -16.88 3.00
N SER A 68 1.64 -15.61 2.62
CA SER A 68 2.38 -15.20 1.43
C SER A 68 3.79 -14.75 1.82
N GLU A 69 4.78 -15.20 1.05
CA GLU A 69 6.16 -14.69 1.14
C GLU A 69 6.28 -13.22 0.70
N PHE A 70 5.27 -12.68 0.01
CA PHE A 70 5.28 -11.31 -0.55
C PHE A 70 4.57 -10.30 0.36
N GLN A 71 4.18 -10.68 1.58
CA GLN A 71 3.37 -9.85 2.49
C GLN A 71 4.04 -8.60 3.03
N ASP A 72 5.38 -8.56 3.00
CA ASP A 72 6.12 -7.44 3.56
C ASP A 72 6.57 -6.43 2.49
N GLY A 73 6.86 -5.22 2.94
CA GLY A 73 7.22 -4.10 2.09
C GLY A 73 6.01 -3.38 1.47
N PHE A 74 6.26 -2.78 0.30
CA PHE A 74 5.28 -2.04 -0.48
C PHE A 74 5.13 -2.65 -1.88
N HIS A 75 3.92 -2.53 -2.43
CA HIS A 75 3.63 -2.89 -3.82
C HIS A 75 3.44 -1.62 -4.64
N LEU A 76 3.89 -1.66 -5.88
CA LEU A 76 3.96 -0.48 -6.74
C LEU A 76 2.90 -0.55 -7.83
N LEU A 77 2.04 0.47 -7.85
CA LEU A 77 1.02 0.67 -8.86
C LEU A 77 1.42 1.81 -9.79
N SER A 78 1.33 1.58 -11.11
CA SER A 78 1.47 2.68 -12.08
C SER A 78 0.36 3.72 -11.89
N LYS A 79 0.48 4.89 -12.54
CA LYS A 79 -0.62 5.89 -12.59
C LYS A 79 -1.93 5.34 -13.18
N LYS A 80 -1.91 4.19 -13.86
CA LYS A 80 -3.10 3.51 -14.38
C LYS A 80 -3.67 2.47 -13.41
N LEU A 81 -3.05 2.29 -12.24
CA LEU A 81 -3.32 1.25 -11.24
C LEU A 81 -3.02 -0.17 -11.73
N GLU A 82 -2.00 -0.30 -12.58
CA GLU A 82 -1.43 -1.59 -12.95
C GLU A 82 -0.43 -2.01 -11.87
N LEU A 83 -0.49 -3.26 -11.41
CA LEU A 83 0.47 -3.79 -10.44
C LEU A 83 1.77 -4.13 -11.13
N THR A 84 2.80 -3.32 -10.87
CA THR A 84 4.09 -3.38 -11.59
C THR A 84 5.17 -4.09 -10.80
N HIS A 85 5.16 -3.95 -9.47
CA HIS A 85 6.13 -4.59 -8.57
C HIS A 85 5.43 -4.98 -7.28
N ILE A 86 5.89 -6.09 -6.68
CA ILE A 86 5.41 -6.56 -5.38
C ILE A 86 6.58 -6.70 -4.42
N SER A 87 6.30 -6.64 -3.11
CA SER A 87 7.27 -6.83 -2.03
C SER A 87 8.57 -6.06 -2.24
N GLN A 88 8.44 -4.73 -2.30
CA GLN A 88 9.57 -3.82 -2.42
C GLN A 88 9.89 -3.19 -1.06
N TYR A 89 11.16 -3.19 -0.70
CA TYR A 89 11.67 -2.32 0.35
C TYR A 89 11.64 -0.90 -0.17
N PHE A 90 10.87 -0.03 0.47
CA PHE A 90 10.71 1.37 0.07
C PHE A 90 11.43 2.27 1.08
N SER A 91 12.63 2.71 0.70
CA SER A 91 13.51 3.50 1.57
C SER A 91 13.18 4.99 1.47
N THR A 92 12.39 5.49 2.41
CA THR A 92 11.91 6.88 2.35
C THR A 92 12.78 7.80 3.21
N PRO A 93 12.99 9.06 2.79
CA PRO A 93 13.76 10.02 3.59
C PRO A 93 13.03 10.33 4.89
N ILE A 94 13.78 10.64 5.95
CA ILE A 94 13.19 11.18 7.18
C ILE A 94 12.98 12.68 6.99
N ILE A 95 11.74 13.14 7.16
CA ILE A 95 11.38 14.56 7.02
C ILE A 95 11.06 15.12 8.40
N GLU A 96 12.05 15.72 9.07
CA GLU A 96 11.94 16.17 10.47
C GLU A 96 10.79 17.14 10.73
N LYS A 97 10.51 18.02 9.78
CA LYS A 97 9.45 19.05 9.90
C LYS A 97 8.04 18.47 9.75
N LEU A 98 7.91 17.20 9.42
CA LEU A 98 6.63 16.58 9.15
C LEU A 98 6.04 15.98 10.44
N ALA A 99 4.95 16.58 10.90
CA ALA A 99 4.30 16.16 12.13
C ALA A 99 3.66 14.77 11.99
N VAL A 100 4.21 13.79 12.72
CA VAL A 100 3.61 12.46 12.80
C VAL A 100 2.54 12.44 13.88
N LYS A 101 1.27 12.47 13.47
CA LYS A 101 0.12 12.57 14.38
C LYS A 101 -0.22 11.27 15.11
N ASN A 102 0.09 10.13 14.52
CA ASN A 102 -0.30 8.81 15.02
C ASN A 102 0.93 8.00 15.45
N THR A 103 0.77 7.15 16.46
CA THR A 103 1.81 6.23 16.96
C THR A 103 1.85 4.90 16.18
N PHE A 104 1.31 4.88 14.96
CA PHE A 104 1.30 3.69 14.12
C PHE A 104 2.72 3.26 13.69
N GLY A 105 2.82 1.98 13.31
CA GLY A 105 4.08 1.32 13.00
C GLY A 105 4.80 1.85 11.74
N SER A 106 5.93 1.22 11.42
CA SER A 106 6.85 1.62 10.35
C SER A 106 6.16 1.86 9.01
N ARG A 107 5.28 0.94 8.57
CA ARG A 107 4.55 1.06 7.28
C ARG A 107 3.78 2.37 7.13
N TYR A 108 3.14 2.85 8.21
CA TYR A 108 2.47 4.14 8.22
C TYR A 108 3.45 5.29 7.98
N ARG A 109 4.59 5.28 8.69
CA ARG A 109 5.62 6.33 8.58
C ARG A 109 6.28 6.31 7.21
N THR A 110 6.59 5.13 6.69
CA THR A 110 7.13 4.94 5.34
C THR A 110 6.18 5.51 4.30
N ALA A 111 4.88 5.24 4.39
CA ALA A 111 3.90 5.81 3.47
C ALA A 111 3.86 7.35 3.57
N LEU A 112 3.75 7.88 4.78
CA LEU A 112 3.71 9.32 5.02
C LEU A 112 4.92 10.05 4.40
N TYR A 113 6.14 9.61 4.70
CA TYR A 113 7.35 10.21 4.11
C TYR A 113 7.48 9.91 2.62
N GLY A 114 7.16 8.70 2.19
CA GLY A 114 7.21 8.28 0.79
C GLY A 114 6.32 9.13 -0.11
N SER A 115 5.18 9.58 0.42
CA SER A 115 4.27 10.48 -0.30
C SER A 115 4.86 11.86 -0.60
N CYS A 116 6.01 12.21 0.00
CA CYS A 116 6.74 13.46 -0.28
C CYS A 116 7.74 13.32 -1.43
N ILE A 117 8.01 12.11 -1.92
CA ILE A 117 8.94 11.88 -3.03
C ILE A 117 8.29 12.39 -4.33
N PRO A 118 8.99 13.20 -5.16
CA PRO A 118 8.38 13.86 -6.32
C PRO A 118 7.64 12.95 -7.31
N ASN A 119 8.13 11.72 -7.51
CA ASN A 119 7.53 10.75 -8.44
C ASN A 119 6.46 9.87 -7.80
N VAL A 120 6.18 10.03 -6.51
CA VAL A 120 5.09 9.37 -5.81
C VAL A 120 3.85 10.26 -5.86
N LEU A 121 2.81 9.77 -6.51
CA LEU A 121 1.53 10.47 -6.58
C LEU A 121 0.77 10.30 -5.26
N PHE A 122 0.72 9.06 -4.75
CA PHE A 122 0.05 8.71 -3.51
C PHE A 122 0.74 7.52 -2.86
N THR A 123 0.66 7.45 -1.55
CA THR A 123 0.86 6.18 -0.83
C THR A 123 -0.42 5.82 -0.09
N ALA A 124 -0.75 4.53 -0.06
CA ALA A 124 -1.87 4.04 0.73
C ALA A 124 -1.41 2.91 1.65
N VAL A 125 -1.96 2.87 2.86
CA VAL A 125 -1.72 1.79 3.82
C VAL A 125 -3.03 1.30 4.38
N ILE A 126 -3.15 -0.02 4.49
CA ILE A 126 -4.26 -0.66 5.18
C ILE A 126 -3.66 -1.51 6.29
N SER A 127 -4.15 -1.37 7.52
CA SER A 127 -3.71 -2.17 8.66
C SER A 127 -4.88 -2.67 9.48
N LYS A 128 -4.71 -3.83 10.10
CA LYS A 128 -5.61 -4.37 11.12
C LYS A 128 -5.75 -3.49 12.38
N ASN A 129 -4.88 -2.47 12.55
CA ASN A 129 -4.87 -1.60 13.73
C ASN A 129 -5.51 -0.21 13.50
N TYR A 130 -5.65 0.25 12.25
CA TYR A 130 -6.10 1.63 11.98
C TYR A 130 -6.89 1.83 10.68
N GLY A 131 -7.23 0.76 9.95
CA GLY A 131 -8.02 0.85 8.73
C GLY A 131 -7.19 1.34 7.54
N LEU A 132 -7.81 2.10 6.64
CA LEU A 132 -7.21 2.65 5.43
C LEU A 132 -6.79 4.11 5.64
N ILE A 133 -5.56 4.43 5.25
CA ILE A 133 -5.04 5.79 5.21
C ILE A 133 -4.35 6.04 3.86
N ILE A 134 -4.60 7.21 3.25
CA ILE A 134 -3.94 7.64 2.01
C ILE A 134 -3.25 8.97 2.24
N PHE A 135 -2.00 9.06 1.76
CA PHE A 135 -1.18 10.26 1.82
C PHE A 135 -0.87 10.82 0.44
N GLU A 136 -0.78 12.14 0.37
CA GLU A 136 -0.26 12.91 -0.76
C GLU A 136 0.60 14.06 -0.21
N LYS A 137 1.83 14.19 -0.70
CA LYS A 137 2.74 15.31 -0.36
C LYS A 137 2.88 15.51 1.16
N GLY A 138 3.01 14.40 1.89
CA GLY A 138 3.19 14.41 3.34
C GLY A 138 1.94 14.73 4.15
N LYS A 139 0.76 14.71 3.53
CA LYS A 139 -0.53 14.98 4.19
C LYS A 139 -1.43 13.77 4.10
N GLU A 140 -2.10 13.46 5.21
CA GLU A 140 -3.24 12.55 5.21
C GLU A 140 -4.39 13.23 4.47
N ILE A 141 -4.82 12.64 3.35
CA ILE A 141 -5.90 13.18 2.51
C ILE A 141 -7.17 12.32 2.56
N TYR A 142 -7.06 11.10 3.07
CA TYR A 142 -8.18 10.19 3.29
C TYR A 142 -7.86 9.25 4.44
N LYS A 143 -8.86 9.01 5.29
CA LYS A 143 -8.83 8.03 6.36
C LYS A 143 -10.19 7.36 6.48
N GLU A 144 -10.16 6.03 6.62
CA GLU A 144 -11.32 5.22 6.94
C GLU A 144 -10.91 4.26 8.06
N ASP A 145 -11.51 4.45 9.23
CA ASP A 145 -11.23 3.62 10.40
C ASP A 145 -11.67 2.17 10.18
N LEU A 146 -11.18 1.27 11.03
CA LEU A 146 -11.66 -0.10 11.03
C LEU A 146 -13.16 -0.11 11.27
N ILE A 147 -13.89 -0.79 10.39
CA ILE A 147 -15.25 -1.19 10.71
C ILE A 147 -15.11 -2.24 11.82
N CYS A 148 -15.34 -1.84 13.07
CA CYS A 148 -15.59 -2.78 14.15
C CYS A 148 -16.80 -3.61 13.75
N SER A 149 -16.56 -4.82 13.24
CA SER A 149 -17.61 -5.82 13.21
C SER A 149 -17.93 -6.15 14.67
N THR A 150 -18.93 -5.48 15.24
CA THR A 150 -19.66 -6.01 16.37
C THR A 150 -20.25 -7.33 15.91
N GLN A 151 -19.53 -8.44 16.12
CA GLN A 151 -20.17 -9.74 16.02
C GLN A 151 -21.11 -9.85 17.22
N PRO A 152 -22.42 -10.05 17.03
CA PRO A 152 -23.25 -10.46 18.15
C PRO A 152 -22.71 -11.78 18.69
N LYS A 153 -22.60 -11.85 20.01
CA LYS A 153 -22.29 -13.08 20.76
C LYS A 153 -23.27 -14.20 20.40
#